data_AF-A0A388Q5A6-F1
#
_entry.id   AF-A0A388Q5A6-F1
#
_cell.length_a   1.000
_cell.length_b   1.000
_cell.length_c   1.000
_cell.angle_alpha   90.00
_cell.angle_beta   90.00
_cell.angle_gamma   90.00
#
_symmetry.space_group_name_H-M   'P 1'
#
loop_
_entity.id
_entity.type
_entity.pdbx_description
1 polymer ?
#
loop_
_entity_poly.entity_id
_entity_poly.type
_entity_poly.pdbx_seq_one_letter_code
_entity_poly.pdbx_strand_id
1 'polypeptide(L)'
;MFETNTGWVKLTLQGGWPPYQYSWASGATGLEQNPIGETHTSFTLIDEKGCEVNKAVDVNQLLCCKAVVPNAFSPNGDTKNDVLRVMPISAVQSVKFSIFDRWGKNIFSTKNLNESWDGKYNGTDCDVDVYFYYLEYSCSFQTEKVIEKGDITLIR
;
A
#
# COMPACT_ATOMS: atom_id res chain seq x y z
N MET A 1 8.80 3.40 -2.46
CA MET A 1 8.95 3.43 -0.99
C MET A 1 7.55 3.56 -0.45
N PHE A 2 6.89 2.45 -0.11
CA PHE A 2 5.48 2.47 0.26
C PHE A 2 5.37 2.01 1.71
N GLU A 3 4.85 2.92 2.53
CA GLU A 3 4.56 2.83 3.95
C GLU A 3 5.76 2.93 4.91
N THR A 4 6.14 4.17 5.24
CA THR A 4 6.86 4.46 6.50
C THR A 4 5.84 4.48 7.64
N ASN A 5 6.17 3.86 8.77
CA ASN A 5 5.34 4.00 9.97
C ASN A 5 5.30 5.48 10.39
N THR A 6 4.11 6.09 10.34
CA THR A 6 3.87 7.51 10.71
C THR A 6 3.07 7.62 12.02
N GLY A 7 2.93 6.51 12.75
CA GLY A 7 2.26 6.49 14.04
C GLY A 7 3.03 7.31 15.08
N TRP A 8 2.29 7.80 16.07
CA TRP A 8 2.83 8.51 17.21
C TRP A 8 2.19 7.98 18.51
N VAL A 9 2.94 8.09 19.60
CA VAL A 9 2.47 7.78 20.95
C VAL A 9 2.76 8.97 21.83
N LYS A 10 1.77 9.36 22.64
CA LYS A 10 1.88 10.42 23.65
C LYS A 10 1.54 9.86 25.01
N LEU A 11 2.37 10.20 25.98
CA LEU A 11 2.18 9.86 27.37
C LEU A 11 1.54 11.01 28.13
N THR A 12 0.60 10.68 29.00
CA THR A 12 0.01 11.62 29.95
C THR A 12 0.24 11.06 31.35
N LEU A 13 0.96 11.82 32.18
CA LEU A 13 1.29 11.44 33.55
C LEU A 13 0.22 12.00 34.51
N GLN A 14 -0.31 11.17 35.39
CA GLN A 14 -1.28 11.58 36.42
C GLN A 14 -0.90 10.95 37.77
N GLY A 15 -0.62 11.78 38.78
CA GLY A 15 -0.18 11.34 40.12
C GLY A 15 1.33 11.13 40.27
N GLY A 16 1.78 10.66 41.43
CA GLY A 16 3.21 10.44 41.76
C GLY A 16 3.93 11.67 42.33
N TRP A 17 5.22 11.51 42.66
CA TRP A 17 6.05 12.57 43.23
C TRP A 17 7.12 13.05 42.23
N PRO A 18 7.03 14.29 41.73
CA PRO A 18 8.06 14.88 40.86
C PRO A 18 9.42 15.03 41.59
N PRO A 19 10.56 15.03 40.86
CA PRO A 19 10.69 14.91 39.40
C PRO A 19 10.56 13.45 38.92
N TYR A 20 9.99 13.28 37.72
CA TYR A 20 9.94 11.97 37.07
C TYR A 20 11.17 11.74 36.21
N GLN A 21 11.69 10.52 36.26
CA GLN A 21 12.65 10.00 35.30
C GLN A 21 11.91 9.07 34.33
N TYR A 22 12.19 9.20 33.05
CA TYR A 22 11.55 8.40 32.03
C TYR A 22 12.54 7.93 30.96
N SER A 23 12.31 6.74 30.44
CA SER A 23 13.09 6.17 29.35
C SER A 23 12.20 5.37 28.39
N TRP A 24 12.49 5.51 27.10
CA TRP A 24 11.90 4.71 26.05
C TRP A 24 12.88 3.61 25.66
N ALA A 25 12.38 2.40 25.39
CA ALA A 25 13.21 1.31 24.85
C ALA A 25 13.83 1.68 23.49
N SER A 26 13.16 2.54 22.71
CA SER A 26 13.65 3.09 21.44
C SER A 26 14.77 4.13 21.60
N GLY A 27 15.06 4.58 22.83
CA GLY A 27 15.97 5.69 23.09
C GLY A 27 15.40 7.08 22.79
N ALA A 28 14.10 7.18 22.47
CA ALA A 28 13.42 8.46 22.30
C ALA A 28 13.47 9.32 23.58
N THR A 29 13.29 10.64 23.42
CA THR A 29 13.26 11.60 24.54
C THR A 29 11.94 12.35 24.57
N GLY A 30 11.52 12.76 25.77
CA GLY A 30 10.24 13.44 26.00
C GLY A 30 9.05 12.48 26.23
N LEU A 31 7.85 13.06 26.26
CA LEU A 31 6.58 12.34 26.46
C LEU A 31 5.88 11.98 25.16
N GLU A 32 6.48 12.28 24.01
CA GLU A 32 5.93 12.03 22.69
C GLU A 32 6.99 11.34 21.82
N GLN A 33 6.60 10.26 21.15
CA GLN A 33 7.42 9.59 20.15
C GLN A 33 6.72 9.65 18.79
N ASN A 34 7.38 10.26 17.80
CA ASN A 34 6.88 10.39 16.43
C ASN A 34 8.07 10.58 15.45
N PRO A 35 8.21 9.77 14.38
CA PRO A 35 7.44 8.56 14.07
C PRO A 35 7.91 7.37 14.91
N ILE A 36 7.01 6.41 15.13
CA ILE A 36 7.38 5.15 15.77
C ILE A 36 7.96 4.25 14.67
N GLY A 37 9.29 4.09 14.63
CA GLY A 37 9.95 3.24 13.64
C GLY A 37 9.73 1.74 13.86
N GLU A 38 9.11 1.34 14.97
CA GLU A 38 8.94 -0.03 15.44
C GLU A 38 7.47 -0.37 15.66
N THR A 39 7.10 -1.64 15.57
CA THR A 39 5.73 -2.10 15.86
C THR A 39 5.47 -2.37 17.34
N HIS A 40 6.53 -2.37 18.15
CA HIS A 40 6.49 -2.63 19.59
C HIS A 40 7.46 -1.69 20.29
N THR A 41 7.00 -0.92 21.27
CA THR A 41 7.89 -0.11 22.12
C THR A 41 7.45 -0.19 23.57
N SER A 42 8.37 0.04 24.49
CA SER A 42 8.07 0.10 25.91
C SER A 42 8.64 1.36 26.55
N PHE A 43 7.98 1.74 27.64
CA PHE A 43 8.28 2.93 28.40
C PHE A 43 8.39 2.60 29.89
N THR A 44 9.45 3.11 30.52
CA THR A 44 9.65 3.02 31.97
C THR A 44 9.62 4.43 32.58
N LEU A 45 8.86 4.56 33.65
CA LEU A 45 8.74 5.77 34.47
C LEU A 45 9.17 5.45 35.91
N ILE A 46 9.98 6.31 36.51
CA ILE A 46 10.36 6.24 37.91
C ILE A 46 10.10 7.61 38.56
N ASP A 47 9.40 7.62 39.69
CA ASP A 47 9.18 8.85 40.47
C ASP A 47 10.28 9.09 41.52
N GLU A 48 10.23 10.23 42.22
CA GLU A 48 11.24 10.56 43.24
C GLU A 48 11.31 9.54 44.40
N LYS A 49 10.22 8.79 44.65
CA LYS A 49 10.16 7.77 45.70
C LYS A 49 10.61 6.40 45.21
N GLY A 50 11.07 6.29 43.97
CA GLY A 50 11.53 5.05 43.36
C GLY A 50 10.39 4.12 42.93
N CYS A 51 9.15 4.62 42.83
CA CYS A 51 8.06 3.84 42.28
C CYS A 51 8.20 3.74 40.76
N GLU A 52 8.30 2.51 40.26
CA GLU A 52 8.49 2.24 38.84
C GLU A 52 7.18 1.79 38.16
N VAL A 53 6.92 2.33 36.98
CA VAL A 53 5.87 1.87 36.07
C VAL A 53 6.51 1.52 34.73
N ASN A 54 6.34 0.27 34.30
CA ASN A 54 6.67 -0.17 32.96
C ASN A 54 5.38 -0.43 32.14
N LYS A 55 5.34 0.09 30.92
CA LYS A 55 4.23 -0.14 29.97
C LYS A 55 4.77 -0.44 28.58
N ALA A 56 4.25 -1.51 27.97
CA ALA A 56 4.45 -1.83 26.57
C ALA A 56 3.28 -1.28 25.74
N VAL A 57 3.60 -0.81 24.53
CA VAL A 57 2.64 -0.29 23.55
C VAL A 57 2.94 -0.95 22.21
N ASP A 58 1.94 -1.65 21.68
CA ASP A 58 1.97 -2.18 20.33
C ASP A 58 1.41 -1.12 19.37
N VAL A 59 2.19 -0.78 18.35
CA VAL A 59 1.79 0.14 17.28
C VAL A 59 1.77 -0.64 15.98
N ASN A 60 0.60 -1.16 15.64
CA ASN A 60 0.42 -1.93 14.41
C ASN A 60 0.45 -1.01 13.20
N GLN A 61 1.34 -1.30 12.25
CA GLN A 61 1.30 -0.66 10.94
C GLN A 61 0.05 -1.14 10.19
N LEU A 62 -0.77 -0.21 9.73
CA LEU A 62 -1.92 -0.52 8.87
C LEU A 62 -1.42 -0.78 7.45
N LEU A 63 -1.05 -2.02 7.17
CA LEU A 63 -0.65 -2.46 5.84
C LEU A 63 -1.92 -2.67 4.98
N CYS A 64 -2.03 -1.94 3.87
CA CYS A 64 -3.12 -2.13 2.91
C CYS A 64 -2.61 -2.92 1.70
N CYS A 65 -3.21 -4.03 1.30
CA CYS A 65 -2.85 -4.67 0.03
C CYS A 65 -3.80 -4.20 -1.08
N LYS A 66 -3.33 -3.27 -1.92
CA LYS A 66 -4.19 -2.64 -2.93
C LYS A 66 -3.44 -2.33 -4.23
N ALA A 67 -4.06 -2.70 -5.33
CA ALA A 67 -3.71 -2.27 -6.68
C ALA A 67 -4.97 -1.69 -7.34
N VAL A 68 -4.80 -0.92 -8.41
CA VAL A 68 -5.93 -0.35 -9.18
C VAL A 68 -5.64 -0.49 -10.66
N VAL A 69 -6.68 -0.74 -11.45
CA VAL A 69 -6.65 -0.67 -12.91
C VAL A 69 -7.55 0.50 -13.32
N PRO A 70 -7.07 1.47 -14.12
CA PRO A 70 -7.93 2.48 -14.70
C PRO A 70 -9.05 1.84 -15.53
N ASN A 71 -10.26 2.40 -15.45
CA ASN A 71 -11.41 1.89 -16.20
C ASN A 71 -11.52 2.49 -17.62
N ALA A 72 -10.65 3.42 -18.00
CA ALA A 72 -10.60 3.98 -19.34
C ALA A 72 -9.21 4.51 -19.70
N PHE A 73 -8.87 4.49 -20.98
CA PHE A 73 -7.64 5.06 -21.52
C PHE A 73 -7.82 5.44 -23.00
N SER A 74 -6.96 6.34 -23.49
CA SER A 74 -7.07 6.97 -24.81
C SER A 74 -5.75 6.89 -25.58
N PRO A 75 -5.43 5.76 -26.25
CA PRO A 75 -4.20 5.60 -27.03
C PRO A 75 -4.27 6.40 -28.35
N ASN A 76 -4.16 7.73 -28.25
CA ASN A 76 -4.21 8.67 -29.37
C ASN A 76 -2.87 9.41 -29.61
N GLY A 77 -1.86 9.11 -28.80
CA GLY A 77 -0.48 9.60 -28.97
C GLY A 77 -0.25 11.00 -28.39
N ASP A 78 -1.14 11.51 -27.54
CA ASP A 78 -0.99 12.80 -26.88
C ASP A 78 -0.18 12.75 -25.57
N THR A 79 0.35 11.57 -25.23
CA THR A 79 1.10 11.20 -24.01
C THR A 79 0.26 11.10 -22.75
N LYS A 80 -1.06 11.28 -22.82
CA LYS A 80 -1.99 11.26 -21.68
C LYS A 80 -2.91 10.06 -21.78
N ASN A 81 -2.80 9.15 -20.80
CA ASN A 81 -3.58 7.92 -20.76
C ASN A 81 -3.45 7.08 -22.04
N ASP A 82 -2.29 7.14 -22.71
CA ASP A 82 -2.03 6.35 -23.92
C ASP A 82 -1.82 4.85 -23.64
N VAL A 83 -1.57 4.51 -22.37
CA VAL A 83 -1.34 3.14 -21.94
C VAL A 83 -2.12 2.82 -20.68
N LEU A 84 -2.51 1.56 -20.56
CA LEU A 84 -3.19 1.02 -19.40
C LEU A 84 -2.30 0.00 -18.69
N ARG A 85 -2.15 0.14 -17.37
CA ARG A 85 -1.36 -0.76 -16.53
C ARG A 85 -1.95 -0.87 -15.14
N VAL A 86 -1.51 -1.90 -14.43
CA VAL A 86 -1.79 -2.05 -13.00
C VAL A 86 -1.02 -0.98 -12.22
N MET A 87 -1.72 -0.22 -11.38
CA MET A 87 -1.13 0.78 -10.49
C MET A 87 -1.09 0.24 -9.06
N PRO A 88 0.08 -0.17 -8.55
CA PRO A 88 0.20 -0.61 -7.16
C PRO A 88 0.04 0.60 -6.23
N ILE A 89 -0.88 0.53 -5.27
CA ILE A 89 -1.02 1.54 -4.20
C ILE A 89 -0.08 1.21 -3.02
N SER A 90 0.22 -0.07 -2.83
CA SER A 90 1.06 -0.55 -1.74
C SER A 90 2.13 -1.53 -2.21
N ALA A 91 2.72 -2.31 -1.30
CA ALA A 91 3.81 -3.25 -1.56
C ALA A 91 3.36 -4.51 -2.32
N VAL A 92 2.73 -4.33 -3.48
CA VAL A 92 2.37 -5.39 -4.43
C VAL A 92 3.66 -6.03 -4.95
N GLN A 93 3.80 -7.33 -4.74
CA GLN A 93 5.01 -8.09 -5.05
C GLN A 93 4.85 -8.97 -6.28
N SER A 94 3.64 -9.48 -6.54
CA SER A 94 3.36 -10.31 -7.70
C SER A 94 2.07 -9.88 -8.36
N VAL A 95 2.00 -10.06 -9.69
CA VAL A 95 0.82 -9.77 -10.47
C VAL A 95 0.62 -10.82 -11.56
N LYS A 96 -0.64 -11.08 -11.90
CA LYS A 96 -1.09 -11.75 -13.11
C LYS A 96 -2.24 -10.91 -13.65
N PHE A 97 -1.95 -10.16 -14.70
CA PHE A 97 -2.89 -9.23 -15.31
C PHE A 97 -3.20 -9.70 -16.73
N SER A 98 -4.48 -9.80 -17.05
CA SER A 98 -4.95 -10.18 -18.38
C SER A 98 -6.09 -9.27 -18.81
N ILE A 99 -6.13 -8.93 -20.10
CA ILE A 99 -7.20 -8.15 -20.73
C ILE A 99 -7.80 -8.98 -21.85
N PHE A 100 -9.12 -8.94 -21.96
CA PHE A 100 -9.93 -9.70 -22.90
C PHE A 100 -10.81 -8.76 -23.69
N ASP A 101 -11.03 -9.09 -24.97
CA ASP A 101 -12.08 -8.45 -25.75
C ASP A 101 -13.48 -8.89 -25.31
N ARG A 102 -14.51 -8.29 -25.91
CA ARG A 102 -15.92 -8.58 -25.63
C ARG A 102 -16.34 -10.03 -25.87
N TRP A 103 -15.56 -10.81 -26.61
CA TRP A 103 -15.82 -12.22 -26.92
C TRP A 103 -14.99 -13.16 -26.02
N GLY A 104 -14.23 -12.60 -25.07
CA GLY A 104 -13.41 -13.38 -24.13
C GLY A 104 -12.05 -13.80 -24.69
N LYS A 105 -11.63 -13.28 -25.86
CA LYS A 105 -10.29 -13.54 -26.38
C LYS A 105 -9.28 -12.71 -25.60
N ASN A 106 -8.24 -13.37 -25.10
CA ASN A 106 -7.14 -12.69 -24.43
C ASN A 106 -6.31 -11.89 -25.45
N ILE A 107 -6.22 -10.59 -25.23
CA ILE A 107 -5.49 -9.64 -26.10
C ILE A 107 -4.23 -9.07 -25.44
N PHE A 108 -4.10 -9.21 -24.12
CA PHE A 108 -2.92 -8.76 -23.40
C PHE A 108 -2.80 -9.58 -22.12
N SER A 109 -1.58 -10.00 -21.79
CA SER A 109 -1.31 -10.61 -20.49
C SER A 109 0.11 -10.34 -20.04
N THR A 110 0.29 -10.07 -18.75
CA THR A 110 1.60 -9.86 -18.15
C THR A 110 1.65 -10.37 -16.71
N LYS A 111 2.88 -10.64 -16.24
CA LYS A 111 3.22 -10.84 -14.84
C LYS A 111 4.14 -9.75 -14.29
N ASN A 112 4.40 -8.72 -15.08
CA ASN A 112 5.32 -7.64 -14.80
C ASN A 112 4.54 -6.34 -14.56
N LEU A 113 4.69 -5.73 -13.39
CA LEU A 113 3.98 -4.49 -13.02
C LEU A 113 4.38 -3.28 -13.89
N ASN A 114 5.54 -3.35 -14.55
CA ASN A 114 6.02 -2.28 -15.43
C ASN A 114 5.49 -2.37 -16.86
N GLU A 115 4.84 -3.49 -17.22
CA GLU A 115 4.25 -3.66 -18.54
C GLU A 115 2.86 -3.03 -18.60
N SER A 116 2.52 -2.54 -19.78
CA SER A 116 1.28 -1.83 -20.05
C SER A 116 0.71 -2.26 -21.38
N TRP A 117 -0.60 -2.12 -21.53
CA TRP A 117 -1.29 -2.29 -22.79
C TRP A 117 -1.50 -0.92 -23.45
N ASP A 118 -1.09 -0.80 -24.70
CA ASP A 118 -1.14 0.42 -25.51
C ASP A 118 -2.37 0.46 -26.45
N GLY A 119 -3.33 -0.44 -26.26
CA GLY A 119 -4.49 -0.56 -27.13
C GLY A 119 -4.22 -1.30 -28.44
N LYS A 120 -3.09 -2.01 -28.58
CA LYS A 120 -2.79 -2.86 -29.74
C LYS A 120 -2.84 -4.35 -29.39
N TYR A 121 -3.15 -5.17 -30.39
CA TYR A 121 -3.01 -6.62 -30.36
C TYR A 121 -2.22 -7.07 -31.59
N ASN A 122 -1.10 -7.75 -31.38
CA ASN A 122 -0.18 -8.16 -32.45
C ASN A 122 0.22 -6.99 -33.39
N GLY A 123 0.45 -5.80 -32.82
CA GLY A 123 0.83 -4.59 -33.54
C GLY A 123 -0.31 -3.89 -34.27
N THR A 124 -1.53 -4.46 -34.29
CA THR A 124 -2.72 -3.84 -34.87
C THR A 124 -3.53 -3.14 -33.81
N ASP A 125 -4.08 -1.97 -34.13
CA ASP A 125 -4.96 -1.23 -33.22
C ASP A 125 -6.23 -2.02 -32.90
N CYS A 126 -6.56 -2.12 -31.62
CA CYS A 126 -7.83 -2.68 -31.16
C CYS A 126 -8.97 -1.68 -31.39
N ASP A 127 -10.21 -2.19 -31.47
CA ASP A 127 -11.39 -1.35 -31.66
C ASP A 127 -11.67 -0.43 -30.45
N VAL A 128 -12.37 0.68 -30.69
CA VAL A 128 -12.97 1.49 -29.62
C VAL A 128 -14.17 0.71 -29.09
N ASP A 129 -13.99 0.02 -27.97
CA ASP A 129 -15.00 -0.83 -27.34
C ASP A 129 -14.71 -0.98 -25.83
N VAL A 130 -15.58 -1.72 -25.15
CA VAL A 130 -15.40 -2.18 -23.78
C VAL A 130 -14.64 -3.51 -23.78
N TYR A 131 -13.56 -3.53 -23.02
CA TYR A 131 -12.71 -4.68 -22.73
C TYR A 131 -12.91 -5.10 -21.28
N PHE A 132 -12.49 -6.31 -20.94
CA PHE A 132 -12.60 -6.85 -19.59
C PHE A 132 -11.22 -7.23 -19.07
N TYR A 133 -10.98 -7.06 -17.78
CA TYR A 133 -9.74 -7.49 -17.17
C TYR A 133 -9.93 -8.54 -16.07
N TYR A 134 -8.88 -9.34 -15.92
CA TYR A 134 -8.64 -10.19 -14.76
C TYR A 134 -7.31 -9.77 -14.15
N LEU A 135 -7.34 -9.38 -12.88
CA LEU A 135 -6.17 -9.03 -12.10
C LEU A 135 -6.09 -9.95 -10.89
N GLU A 136 -4.96 -10.62 -10.72
CA GLU A 136 -4.62 -11.37 -9.52
C GLU A 136 -3.28 -10.84 -9.01
N TYR A 137 -3.20 -10.46 -7.74
CA TYR A 137 -1.98 -9.91 -7.15
C TYR A 137 -1.79 -10.32 -5.69
N SER A 138 -0.56 -10.21 -5.20
CA SER A 138 -0.21 -10.40 -3.79
C SER A 138 0.69 -9.28 -3.30
N CYS A 139 0.68 -9.02 -1.99
CA CYS A 139 1.59 -8.07 -1.35
C CYS A 139 2.64 -8.79 -0.50
N SER A 140 3.78 -8.15 -0.26
CA SER A 140 4.92 -8.75 0.45
C SER A 140 4.62 -9.26 1.86
N PHE A 141 3.56 -8.76 2.49
CA PHE A 141 3.18 -9.03 3.88
C PHE A 141 1.95 -9.94 4.01
N GLN A 142 1.38 -10.45 2.91
CA GLN A 142 0.24 -11.38 2.95
C GLN A 142 0.43 -12.54 1.98
N THR A 143 -0.03 -13.72 2.37
CA THR A 143 0.03 -14.94 1.54
C THR A 143 -1.15 -15.05 0.60
N GLU A 144 -2.30 -14.52 0.99
CA GLU A 144 -3.51 -14.57 0.19
C GLU A 144 -3.45 -13.60 -0.99
N LYS A 145 -3.95 -14.08 -2.14
CA LYS A 145 -4.03 -13.30 -3.37
C LYS A 145 -5.32 -12.53 -3.40
N VAL A 146 -5.25 -11.30 -3.89
CA VAL A 146 -6.40 -10.48 -4.21
C VAL A 146 -6.75 -10.69 -5.67
N ILE A 147 -8.03 -10.88 -5.96
CA ILE A 147 -8.55 -11.00 -7.32
C ILE A 147 -9.51 -9.85 -7.57
N GLU A 148 -9.26 -9.11 -8.65
CA GLU A 148 -10.10 -8.04 -9.14
C GLU A 148 -10.48 -8.29 -10.60
N LYS A 149 -11.69 -7.86 -10.95
CA LYS A 149 -12.24 -7.96 -12.30
C LYS A 149 -13.05 -6.71 -12.55
N GLY A 150 -13.08 -6.28 -13.80
CA GLY A 150 -13.85 -5.12 -14.20
C GLY A 150 -13.75 -4.90 -15.70
N ASP A 151 -14.34 -3.80 -16.13
CA ASP A 151 -14.31 -3.32 -17.50
C ASP A 151 -13.29 -2.20 -17.72
N ILE A 152 -12.88 -2.05 -18.97
CA ILE A 152 -11.97 -1.03 -19.47
C ILE A 152 -12.61 -0.46 -20.73
N THR A 153 -12.80 0.84 -20.79
CA THR A 153 -13.25 1.54 -21.99
C THR A 153 -12.04 2.06 -22.77
N LEU A 154 -11.81 1.54 -23.97
CA LEU A 154 -10.82 2.11 -24.91
C LEU A 154 -11.51 3.19 -25.74
N ILE A 155 -10.99 4.42 -25.70
CA ILE A 155 -11.46 5.55 -26.52
C ILE A 155 -10.30 6.13 -27.34
N ARG A 156 -10.56 7.02 -28.31
CA ARG A 156 -9.52 7.73 -29.08
C ARG A 156 -9.88 9.20 -29.25
#